data_AF-A0A820D675-F1
#
_entry.id   AF-A0A820D675-F1
#
_cell.length_a   1.000
_cell.length_b   1.000
_cell.length_c   1.000
_cell.angle_alpha   90.00
_cell.angle_beta   90.00
_cell.angle_gamma   90.00
#
_symmetry.space_group_name_H-M   'P 1'
#
loop_
_entity.id
_entity.type
_entity.pdbx_description
1 polymer ?
#
loop_
_entity_poly.entity_id
_entity_poly.type
_entity_poly.pdbx_seq_one_letter_code
_entity_poly.pdbx_strand_id
1 'polypeptide(L)'
;VLHCLCGVLTRTTVPTDVLAEIINTIGDIIRGNTENQRVLGPIKKTIVKVHKPTLFNLIYTMVADKKKLFQLRISILYCLQCYLYKNDFGKLMIIQTLLPQTENAANQTTLGHLLISGYLSNDNVASWCSGIALAHLINSNLEYKHELLKVVIAVNQSQTNIKTLMEISIDLLQNLSSSFHKRIATLIFLCTWLSNCSL
;
A
#
# COMPACT_ATOMS: atom_id res chain seq x y z
N VAL A 1 8.54 -22.40 9.24
CA VAL A 1 9.11 -21.14 9.78
C VAL A 1 8.18 -19.95 9.60
N LEU A 2 7.74 -19.62 8.38
CA LEU A 2 6.83 -18.48 8.10
C LEU A 2 5.59 -18.42 9.00
N HIS A 3 4.83 -19.51 9.13
CA HIS A 3 3.64 -19.55 10.01
C HIS A 3 3.95 -19.25 11.49
N CYS A 4 5.12 -19.65 11.98
CA CYS A 4 5.54 -19.35 13.35
C CYS A 4 5.78 -17.85 13.51
N LEU A 5 6.53 -17.23 12.59
CA LEU A 5 6.79 -15.79 12.60
C LEU A 5 5.51 -14.95 12.48
N CYS A 6 4.58 -15.34 11.60
CA CYS A 6 3.26 -14.71 11.51
C CYS A 6 2.47 -14.84 12.82
N GLY A 7 2.58 -15.97 13.54
CA GLY A 7 1.96 -16.15 14.86
C GLY A 7 2.56 -15.27 15.94
N VAL A 8 3.81 -14.84 15.81
CA VAL A 8 4.45 -13.90 16.74
C VAL A 8 3.95 -12.47 16.52
N LEU A 9 3.70 -12.05 15.26
CA LEU A 9 3.14 -10.73 14.95
C LEU A 9 1.78 -10.47 15.62
N THR A 10 1.02 -11.51 15.96
CA THR A 10 -0.29 -11.39 16.63
C THR A 10 -0.20 -11.27 18.15
N ARG A 11 0.99 -11.42 18.74
CA ARG A 11 1.19 -11.36 20.19
C ARG A 11 1.45 -9.91 20.61
N THR A 12 0.70 -9.42 21.59
CA THR A 12 0.73 -8.04 22.07
C THR A 12 1.94 -7.69 22.94
N THR A 13 2.78 -8.66 23.29
CA THR A 13 3.89 -8.51 24.25
C THR A 13 5.25 -8.27 23.61
N VAL A 14 5.34 -8.23 22.29
CA VAL A 14 6.62 -8.13 21.57
C VAL A 14 7.07 -6.67 21.46
N PRO A 15 8.32 -6.33 21.83
CA PRO A 15 8.89 -5.00 21.61
C PRO A 15 8.87 -4.58 20.13
N THR A 16 8.78 -3.28 19.86
CA THR A 16 8.55 -2.78 18.47
C THR A 16 9.77 -2.93 17.57
N ASP A 17 10.97 -2.84 18.13
CA ASP A 17 12.25 -3.14 17.49
C ASP A 17 12.34 -4.61 17.06
N VAL A 18 12.00 -5.54 17.96
CA VAL A 18 11.94 -6.98 17.66
C VAL A 18 10.87 -7.26 16.59
N LEU A 19 9.74 -6.57 16.66
CA LEU A 19 8.67 -6.69 15.67
C LEU A 19 9.14 -6.26 14.28
N ALA A 20 9.92 -5.18 14.18
CA ALA A 20 10.47 -4.69 12.92
C ALA A 20 11.41 -5.73 12.27
N GLU A 21 12.30 -6.36 13.05
CA GLU A 21 13.18 -7.42 12.56
C GLU A 21 12.43 -8.68 12.13
N ILE A 22 11.38 -9.05 12.86
CA ILE A 22 10.50 -10.17 12.45
C ILE A 22 9.83 -9.86 11.11
N ILE A 23 9.35 -8.63 10.91
CA ILE A 23 8.72 -8.21 9.64
C ILE A 23 9.75 -8.24 8.50
N ASN A 24 10.98 -7.79 8.72
CA ASN A 24 12.06 -7.88 7.73
C ASN A 24 12.33 -9.35 7.35
N THR A 25 12.45 -10.21 8.35
CA THR A 25 12.68 -11.65 8.16
C THR A 25 11.55 -12.31 7.37
N ILE A 26 10.30 -11.93 7.65
CA ILE A 26 9.14 -12.39 6.87
C ILE A 26 9.23 -11.89 5.43
N GLY A 27 9.62 -10.62 5.22
CA GLY A 27 9.88 -10.05 3.90
C GLY A 27 10.88 -10.88 3.09
N ASP A 28 12.00 -11.25 3.69
CA ASP A 28 13.02 -12.08 3.03
C ASP A 28 12.50 -13.48 2.66
N ILE A 29 11.73 -14.11 3.54
CA ILE A 29 11.17 -15.46 3.31
C ILE A 29 10.15 -15.47 2.16
N ILE A 30 9.37 -14.39 1.99
CA ILE A 30 8.33 -14.35 0.96
C ILE A 30 8.84 -13.81 -0.38
N ARG A 31 9.94 -13.07 -0.41
CA ARG A 31 10.37 -12.34 -1.60
C ARG A 31 10.56 -13.24 -2.83
N GLY A 32 9.67 -13.10 -3.81
CA GLY A 32 9.72 -13.87 -5.06
C GLY A 32 9.30 -15.34 -4.94
N ASN A 33 8.77 -15.76 -3.78
CA ASN A 33 8.20 -17.09 -3.58
C ASN A 33 6.68 -16.98 -3.51
N THR A 34 6.01 -17.39 -4.59
CA THR A 34 4.56 -17.24 -4.78
C THR A 34 3.73 -17.94 -3.70
N GLU A 35 4.12 -19.14 -3.27
CA GLU A 35 3.41 -19.88 -2.22
C GLU A 35 3.52 -19.18 -0.86
N ASN A 36 4.72 -18.69 -0.50
CA ASN A 36 4.92 -17.94 0.73
C ASN A 36 4.20 -16.58 0.69
N GLN A 37 4.17 -15.91 -0.45
CA GLN A 37 3.43 -14.65 -0.62
C GLN A 37 1.93 -14.85 -0.41
N ARG A 38 1.35 -15.97 -0.86
CA ARG A 38 -0.08 -16.28 -0.63
C ARG A 38 -0.45 -16.36 0.85
N VAL A 39 0.47 -16.76 1.73
CA VAL A 39 0.23 -16.82 3.19
C VAL A 39 -0.07 -15.44 3.78
N LEU A 40 0.54 -14.38 3.23
CA LEU A 40 0.29 -12.98 3.59
C LEU A 40 -0.78 -12.30 2.76
N GLY A 41 -1.16 -12.93 1.64
CA GLY A 41 -2.12 -12.40 0.68
C GLY A 41 -3.48 -12.08 1.29
N PRO A 42 -4.30 -11.25 0.61
CA PRO A 42 -5.58 -10.82 1.12
C PRO A 42 -6.49 -12.05 1.27
N ILE A 43 -6.69 -12.47 2.51
CA ILE A 43 -7.69 -13.48 2.85
C ILE A 43 -9.03 -12.91 2.39
N LYS A 44 -9.64 -13.54 1.37
CA LYS A 44 -11.04 -13.32 1.02
C LYS A 44 -11.83 -13.37 2.32
N LYS A 45 -12.56 -12.29 2.63
CA LYS A 45 -13.43 -12.18 3.82
C LYS A 45 -14.21 -13.47 4.02
N THR A 46 -13.79 -14.31 4.94
CA THR A 46 -14.71 -15.14 5.70
C THR A 46 -15.05 -14.36 6.96
N ILE A 47 -16.34 -14.24 7.21
CA ILE A 47 -16.96 -13.56 8.36
C ILE A 47 -16.61 -14.37 9.60
N VAL A 48 -15.37 -14.29 10.07
CA VAL A 48 -14.93 -14.88 11.33
C VAL A 48 -13.86 -13.95 11.88
N LYS A 49 -14.18 -13.24 12.96
CA LYS A 49 -13.19 -12.62 13.86
C LYS A 49 -12.05 -13.61 14.03
N VAL A 50 -10.77 -13.20 13.86
CA VAL A 50 -9.61 -13.71 14.63
C VAL A 50 -8.32 -13.12 14.06
N HIS A 51 -7.57 -12.43 14.93
CA HIS A 51 -6.11 -12.42 15.06
C HIS A 51 -5.28 -13.13 13.95
N LYS A 52 -5.23 -12.56 12.74
CA LYS A 52 -4.16 -12.86 11.76
C LYS A 52 -3.51 -11.54 11.34
N PRO A 53 -2.17 -11.47 11.22
CA PRO A 53 -1.51 -10.30 10.64
C PRO A 53 -1.73 -10.38 9.14
N THR A 54 -2.80 -9.76 8.67
CA THR A 54 -3.05 -9.63 7.25
C THR A 54 -2.20 -8.49 6.69
N LEU A 55 -1.89 -8.54 5.40
CA LEU A 55 -1.27 -7.41 4.68
C LEU A 55 -1.99 -6.08 4.97
N PHE A 56 -3.31 -6.14 5.17
CA PHE A 56 -4.13 -5.01 5.60
C PHE A 56 -3.71 -4.42 6.95
N ASN A 57 -3.53 -5.25 7.98
CA ASN A 57 -3.12 -4.78 9.30
C ASN A 57 -1.74 -4.13 9.27
N LEU A 58 -0.81 -4.71 8.51
CA LEU A 58 0.52 -4.12 8.32
C LEU A 58 0.42 -2.75 7.65
N ILE A 59 -0.28 -2.64 6.51
CA ILE A 59 -0.46 -1.36 5.81
C ILE A 59 -1.21 -0.34 6.69
N TYR A 60 -2.21 -0.77 7.45
CA TYR A 60 -2.91 0.11 8.40
C TYR A 60 -1.94 0.67 9.46
N THR A 61 -1.05 -0.15 10.02
CA THR A 61 0.00 0.31 10.95
C THR A 61 0.97 1.29 10.28
N MET A 62 1.33 1.05 9.01
CA MET A 62 2.20 1.95 8.23
C MET A 62 1.56 3.31 7.99
N VAL A 63 0.25 3.34 7.68
CA VAL A 63 -0.46 4.53 7.20
C VAL A 63 -1.17 5.30 8.31
N ALA A 64 -1.94 4.62 9.16
CA ALA A 64 -2.89 5.25 10.08
C ALA A 64 -2.31 5.45 11.50
N ASP A 65 -1.43 4.55 11.96
CA ASP A 65 -0.94 4.60 13.34
C ASP A 65 0.30 5.50 13.49
N LYS A 66 0.07 6.80 13.69
CA LYS A 66 1.10 7.87 13.80
C LYS A 66 2.01 7.75 15.02
N LYS A 67 1.64 6.93 16.02
CA LYS A 67 2.42 6.77 17.26
C LYS A 67 3.52 5.72 17.13
N LYS A 68 3.54 4.94 16.04
CA LYS A 68 4.51 3.88 15.84
C LYS A 68 5.86 4.42 15.40
N LEU A 69 6.92 3.75 15.87
CA LEU A 69 8.29 4.08 15.53
C LEU A 69 8.50 4.05 14.01
N PHE A 70 9.28 5.01 13.52
CA PHE A 70 9.66 5.13 12.11
C PHE A 70 10.18 3.80 11.54
N GLN A 71 11.07 3.11 12.27
CA GLN A 71 11.67 1.84 11.87
C GLN A 71 10.62 0.77 11.54
N LEU A 72 9.55 0.64 12.34
CA LEU A 72 8.50 -0.33 12.10
C LEU A 72 7.77 -0.07 10.78
N ARG A 73 7.50 1.20 10.47
CA ARG A 73 6.82 1.60 9.23
C ARG A 73 7.67 1.30 7.99
N ILE A 74 8.98 1.47 8.10
CA ILE A 74 9.92 1.13 7.02
C ILE A 74 10.02 -0.40 6.84
N SER A 75 10.08 -1.17 7.92
CA SER A 75 10.03 -2.64 7.84
C SER A 75 8.76 -3.15 7.17
N ILE A 76 7.61 -2.52 7.48
CA ILE A 76 6.35 -2.85 6.81
C ILE A 76 6.41 -2.53 5.31
N LEU A 77 6.95 -1.37 4.93
CA LEU A 77 7.15 -1.03 3.51
C LEU A 77 8.03 -2.07 2.81
N TYR A 78 9.13 -2.47 3.43
CA TYR A 78 10.01 -3.51 2.89
C TYR A 78 9.28 -4.85 2.70
N CYS A 79 8.52 -5.29 3.71
CA CYS A 79 7.71 -6.50 3.62
C CYS A 79 6.66 -6.40 2.49
N LEU A 80 6.04 -5.23 2.30
CA LEU A 80 5.11 -4.99 1.20
C LEU A 80 5.81 -5.06 -0.16
N GLN A 81 7.00 -4.47 -0.31
CA GLN A 81 7.80 -4.58 -1.53
C GLN A 81 8.16 -6.03 -1.84
N CYS A 82 8.53 -6.81 -0.82
CA CYS A 82 8.82 -8.24 -0.95
C CYS A 82 7.58 -9.06 -1.34
N TYR A 83 6.41 -8.70 -0.81
CA TYR A 83 5.14 -9.30 -1.20
C TYR A 83 4.79 -9.03 -2.68
N LEU A 84 5.07 -7.82 -3.17
CA LEU A 84 4.79 -7.42 -4.57
C LEU A 84 5.84 -7.90 -5.57
N TYR A 85 7.04 -8.26 -5.10
CA TYR A 85 8.14 -8.68 -5.97
C TYR A 85 7.81 -9.96 -6.72
N LYS A 86 7.77 -9.88 -8.06
CA LYS A 86 7.40 -10.97 -8.99
C LYS A 86 6.04 -11.64 -8.66
N ASN A 87 5.10 -10.89 -8.08
CA ASN A 87 3.80 -11.39 -7.66
C ASN A 87 2.66 -10.68 -8.39
N ASP A 88 2.41 -11.06 -9.64
CA ASP A 88 1.37 -10.41 -10.45
C ASP A 88 -0.03 -10.60 -9.88
N PHE A 89 -0.33 -11.78 -9.34
CA PHE A 89 -1.60 -12.04 -8.66
C PHE A 89 -1.81 -11.10 -7.47
N GLY A 90 -0.80 -10.96 -6.60
CA GLY A 90 -0.87 -10.06 -5.45
C GLY A 90 -1.03 -8.59 -5.84
N LYS A 91 -0.34 -8.15 -6.89
CA LYS A 91 -0.50 -6.80 -7.46
C LYS A 91 -1.92 -6.58 -8.00
N LEU A 92 -2.43 -7.51 -8.80
CA LEU A 92 -3.78 -7.46 -9.37
C LEU A 92 -4.86 -7.32 -8.28
N MET A 93 -4.74 -8.12 -7.21
CA MET A 93 -5.67 -8.06 -6.08
C MET A 93 -5.71 -6.69 -5.40
N ILE A 94 -4.59 -5.96 -5.35
CA ILE A 94 -4.57 -4.60 -4.80
C ILE A 94 -5.16 -3.60 -5.80
N ILE A 95 -4.81 -3.71 -7.08
CA ILE A 95 -5.31 -2.81 -8.14
C ILE A 95 -6.83 -2.87 -8.26
N GLN A 96 -7.41 -4.07 -8.23
CA GLN A 96 -8.87 -4.24 -8.24
C GLN A 96 -9.58 -3.54 -7.08
N THR A 97 -8.87 -3.29 -5.97
CA THR A 97 -9.41 -2.56 -4.82
C THR A 97 -9.24 -1.05 -4.90
N LEU A 98 -8.49 -0.54 -5.88
CA LEU A 98 -8.35 0.89 -6.22
C LEU A 98 -9.39 1.35 -7.24
N LEU A 99 -9.88 0.43 -8.08
CA LEU A 99 -10.89 0.71 -9.08
C LEU A 99 -12.24 1.05 -8.43
N PRO A 100 -13.03 1.95 -9.04
CA PRO A 100 -14.35 2.31 -8.52
C PRO A 100 -15.22 1.05 -8.42
N GLN A 101 -15.68 0.74 -7.21
CA GLN A 101 -16.52 -0.43 -6.94
C GLN A 101 -18.00 -0.03 -6.92
N THR A 102 -18.87 -0.96 -7.33
CA THR A 102 -20.33 -0.83 -7.25
C THR A 102 -20.78 -0.52 -5.82
N GLU A 103 -21.81 0.32 -5.68
CA GLU A 103 -22.28 1.03 -4.46
C GLU A 103 -22.31 0.20 -3.15
N ASN A 104 -22.51 -1.11 -3.23
CA ASN A 104 -22.54 -2.00 -2.05
C ASN A 104 -21.16 -2.25 -1.38
N ALA A 105 -20.05 -1.83 -2.00
CA ALA A 105 -18.70 -1.99 -1.45
C ALA A 105 -18.13 -0.72 -0.79
N ALA A 106 -18.84 0.42 -0.86
CA ALA A 106 -18.34 1.73 -0.44
C ALA A 106 -18.02 1.85 1.07
N ASN A 107 -18.62 1.01 1.91
CA ASN A 107 -18.45 1.07 3.37
C ASN A 107 -17.28 0.24 3.92
N GLN A 108 -16.47 -0.39 3.06
CA GLN A 108 -15.36 -1.24 3.49
C GLN A 108 -14.02 -0.64 3.09
N THR A 109 -13.20 -0.28 4.07
CA THR A 109 -11.82 0.16 3.82
C THR A 109 -11.05 -0.99 3.18
N THR A 110 -10.68 -0.84 1.90
CA THR A 110 -9.86 -1.81 1.17
C THR A 110 -8.37 -1.47 1.26
N LEU A 111 -7.52 -2.39 0.79
CA LEU A 111 -6.07 -2.17 0.69
C LEU A 111 -5.73 -0.95 -0.18
N GLY A 112 -6.40 -0.82 -1.34
CA GLY A 112 -6.25 0.31 -2.23
C GLY A 112 -6.61 1.64 -1.56
N HIS A 113 -7.76 1.70 -0.87
CA HIS A 113 -8.16 2.89 -0.11
C HIS A 113 -7.17 3.26 1.00
N LEU A 114 -6.56 2.28 1.68
CA LEU A 114 -5.50 2.57 2.66
C LEU A 114 -4.27 3.20 2.01
N LEU A 115 -3.83 2.70 0.84
CA LEU A 115 -2.67 3.27 0.15
C LEU A 115 -2.97 4.67 -0.40
N ILE A 116 -4.16 4.90 -0.96
CA ILE A 116 -4.58 6.24 -1.41
C ILE A 116 -4.67 7.20 -0.22
N SER A 117 -5.32 6.80 0.88
CA SER A 117 -5.44 7.65 2.07
C SER A 117 -4.08 7.97 2.69
N GLY A 118 -3.13 7.02 2.66
CA GLY A 118 -1.77 7.26 3.09
C GLY A 118 -1.02 8.22 2.17
N TYR A 119 -1.16 8.05 0.86
CA TYR A 119 -0.54 8.91 -0.15
C TYR A 119 -0.99 10.38 -0.02
N LEU A 120 -2.28 10.61 0.21
CA LEU A 120 -2.87 11.94 0.42
C LEU A 120 -2.77 12.45 1.87
N SER A 121 -2.20 11.67 2.78
CA SER A 121 -2.11 12.02 4.20
C SER A 121 -1.24 13.25 4.44
N ASN A 122 -1.54 14.00 5.50
CA ASN A 122 -0.67 15.06 5.99
C ASN A 122 0.64 14.53 6.60
N ASP A 123 0.69 13.26 7.01
CA ASP A 123 1.90 12.61 7.51
C ASP A 123 2.90 12.31 6.38
N ASN A 124 4.10 12.88 6.48
CA ASN A 124 5.16 12.74 5.48
C ASN A 124 5.61 11.28 5.32
N VAL A 125 5.69 10.50 6.40
CA VAL A 125 6.15 9.11 6.34
C VAL A 125 5.09 8.24 5.69
N ALA A 126 3.83 8.41 6.08
CA ALA A 126 2.71 7.68 5.48
C ALA A 126 2.58 7.95 3.97
N SER A 127 2.70 9.22 3.58
CA SER A 127 2.64 9.64 2.17
C SER A 127 3.82 9.11 1.36
N TRP A 128 5.04 9.18 1.90
CA TRP A 128 6.22 8.64 1.26
C TRP A 128 6.16 7.11 1.08
N CYS A 129 5.83 6.37 2.15
CA CYS A 129 5.69 4.91 2.08
C CYS A 129 4.59 4.48 1.11
N SER A 130 3.45 5.18 1.10
CA SER A 130 2.34 4.86 0.20
C SER A 130 2.68 5.17 -1.26
N GLY A 131 3.36 6.29 -1.54
CA GLY A 131 3.82 6.62 -2.89
C GLY A 131 4.80 5.57 -3.44
N ILE A 132 5.74 5.10 -2.62
CA ILE A 132 6.67 4.03 -3.01
C ILE A 132 5.94 2.69 -3.18
N ALA A 133 5.01 2.35 -2.29
CA ALA A 133 4.20 1.15 -2.43
C ALA A 133 3.41 1.14 -3.74
N LEU A 134 2.81 2.27 -4.12
CA LEU A 134 2.12 2.46 -5.40
C LEU A 134 3.10 2.34 -6.58
N ALA A 135 4.32 2.87 -6.48
CA ALA A 135 5.34 2.69 -7.52
C ALA A 135 5.72 1.22 -7.71
N HIS A 136 5.91 0.47 -6.61
CA HIS A 136 6.19 -0.97 -6.67
C HIS A 136 5.02 -1.80 -7.21
N LEU A 137 3.78 -1.35 -7.00
CA LEU A 137 2.57 -1.98 -7.52
C LEU A 137 2.56 -2.00 -9.05
N ILE A 138 2.90 -0.87 -9.68
CA ILE A 138 2.91 -0.71 -11.14
C ILE A 138 4.24 -1.05 -11.81
N ASN A 139 5.29 -1.27 -11.03
CA ASN A 139 6.61 -1.48 -11.59
C ASN A 139 6.60 -2.67 -12.56
N SER A 140 7.09 -2.42 -13.79
CA SER A 140 7.27 -3.39 -14.87
C SER A 140 5.98 -4.07 -15.38
N ASN A 141 4.80 -3.47 -15.18
CA ASN A 141 3.55 -4.01 -15.73
C ASN A 141 2.71 -2.89 -16.38
N LEU A 142 2.50 -2.98 -17.70
CA LEU A 142 1.79 -1.96 -18.47
C LEU A 142 0.28 -1.97 -18.22
N GLU A 143 -0.34 -3.15 -18.12
CA GLU A 143 -1.78 -3.27 -17.89
C GLU A 143 -2.19 -2.56 -16.59
N TYR A 144 -1.38 -2.71 -15.54
CA TYR A 144 -1.61 -2.08 -14.25
C TYR A 144 -1.53 -0.56 -14.29
N LYS A 145 -0.64 -0.02 -15.13
CA LYS A 145 -0.53 1.42 -15.35
C LYS A 145 -1.76 1.97 -16.07
N HIS A 146 -2.34 1.22 -17.01
CA HIS A 146 -3.59 1.59 -17.67
C HIS A 146 -4.79 1.48 -16.73
N GLU A 147 -4.87 0.44 -15.90
CA GLU A 147 -5.94 0.31 -14.89
C GLU A 147 -5.91 1.47 -13.88
N LEU A 148 -4.74 1.93 -13.48
CA LEU A 148 -4.60 3.07 -12.57
C LEU A 148 -5.08 4.41 -13.16
N LEU A 149 -5.15 4.56 -14.50
CA LEU A 149 -5.74 5.75 -15.12
C LEU A 149 -7.25 5.85 -14.87
N LYS A 150 -7.90 4.71 -14.63
CA LYS A 150 -9.34 4.63 -14.30
C LYS A 150 -9.61 4.95 -12.83
N VAL A 151 -8.58 5.11 -12.01
CA VAL A 151 -8.73 5.40 -10.58
C VAL A 151 -9.06 6.86 -10.41
N VAL A 152 -10.20 7.07 -9.77
CA VAL A 152 -10.86 8.36 -9.64
C VAL A 152 -11.24 8.56 -8.18
N ILE A 153 -10.94 9.73 -7.63
CA ILE A 153 -11.06 10.03 -6.20
C ILE A 153 -11.95 11.27 -6.03
N ALA A 154 -12.96 11.15 -5.17
CA ALA A 154 -13.77 12.29 -4.74
C ALA A 154 -13.00 13.12 -3.72
N VAL A 155 -12.70 14.37 -4.05
CA VAL A 155 -11.89 15.27 -3.20
C VAL A 155 -12.72 15.93 -2.09
N ASN A 156 -14.04 16.06 -2.30
CA ASN A 156 -14.97 16.70 -1.37
C ASN A 156 -16.05 15.72 -0.87
N GLN A 157 -16.53 15.94 0.36
CA GLN A 157 -17.65 15.18 0.95
C GLN A 157 -18.94 15.30 0.12
N SER A 158 -19.08 16.35 -0.68
CA SER A 158 -20.19 16.56 -1.61
C SER A 158 -20.09 15.75 -2.91
N GLN A 159 -18.99 15.01 -3.14
CA GLN A 159 -18.69 14.25 -4.38
C GLN A 159 -18.74 15.07 -5.68
N THR A 160 -18.79 16.40 -5.60
CA THR A 160 -18.90 17.28 -6.78
C THR A 160 -17.59 17.47 -7.54
N ASN A 161 -16.45 17.29 -6.85
CA ASN A 161 -15.11 17.40 -7.45
C ASN A 161 -14.45 16.03 -7.46
N ILE A 162 -14.54 15.40 -8.62
CA ILE A 162 -13.95 14.11 -8.92
C ILE A 162 -12.65 14.37 -9.69
N LYS A 163 -11.51 13.88 -9.17
CA LYS A 163 -10.20 14.01 -9.83
C LYS A 163 -9.58 12.64 -10.08
N THR A 164 -8.83 12.51 -11.17
CA THR A 164 -8.03 11.31 -11.42
C THR A 164 -6.83 11.26 -10.46
N LEU A 165 -6.29 10.06 -10.23
CA LEU A 165 -5.08 9.92 -9.42
C LEU A 165 -3.89 10.69 -10.03
N MET A 166 -3.83 10.79 -11.37
CA MET A 166 -2.79 11.54 -12.06
C MET A 166 -2.90 13.05 -11.83
N GLU A 167 -4.11 13.62 -11.92
CA GLU A 167 -4.36 15.04 -11.60
C GLU A 167 -3.96 15.35 -10.16
N ILE A 168 -4.35 14.49 -9.20
CA ILE A 168 -3.99 14.68 -7.79
C ILE A 168 -2.47 14.61 -7.60
N SER A 169 -1.78 13.72 -8.29
CA SER A 169 -0.33 13.61 -8.22
C SER A 169 0.36 14.87 -8.76
N ILE A 170 -0.16 15.46 -9.84
CA ILE A 170 0.34 16.73 -10.40
C ILE A 170 0.09 17.89 -9.43
N ASP A 171 -1.11 17.98 -8.85
CA ASP A 171 -1.45 19.00 -7.86
C ASP A 171 -0.52 18.93 -6.63
N LEU A 172 -0.20 17.72 -6.16
CA LEU A 172 0.74 17.51 -5.07
C LEU A 172 2.16 17.98 -5.40
N LEU A 173 2.59 17.87 -6.65
CA LEU A 173 3.90 18.39 -7.10
C LEU A 173 3.92 19.91 -7.23
N GLN A 174 2.84 20.49 -7.77
CA GLN A 174 2.73 21.94 -7.97
C GLN A 174 2.57 22.69 -6.65
N ASN A 175 1.98 22.04 -5.64
CA ASN A 175 1.82 22.65 -4.34
C ASN A 175 3.16 22.80 -3.62
N LEU A 176 3.76 23.99 -3.72
CA LEU A 176 5.04 24.34 -3.09
C LEU A 176 5.00 24.29 -1.55
N SER A 177 3.82 24.32 -0.94
CA SER A 177 3.66 24.16 0.52
C SER A 177 3.73 22.70 0.98
N SER A 178 3.68 21.75 0.04
CA SER A 178 3.85 20.33 0.35
C SER A 178 5.29 20.03 0.77
N SER A 179 5.45 19.08 1.68
CA SER A 179 6.79 18.73 2.14
C SER A 179 7.61 18.10 1.01
N PHE A 180 8.91 18.38 1.03
CA PHE A 180 9.87 17.88 0.04
C PHE A 180 9.82 16.34 -0.12
N HIS A 181 9.66 15.60 0.98
CA HIS A 181 9.56 14.14 0.98
C HIS A 181 8.36 13.63 0.16
N LYS A 182 7.19 14.28 0.28
CA LYS A 182 5.99 13.91 -0.47
C LYS A 182 6.15 14.15 -1.96
N ARG A 183 6.80 15.27 -2.31
CA ARG A 183 7.13 15.60 -3.70
C ARG A 183 8.07 14.58 -4.32
N ILE A 184 9.13 14.17 -3.61
CA ILE A 184 10.03 13.12 -4.09
C ILE A 184 9.28 11.79 -4.30
N ALA A 185 8.48 11.36 -3.32
CA ALA A 185 7.73 10.11 -3.44
C ALA A 185 6.77 10.16 -4.65
N THR A 186 6.12 11.30 -4.87
CA THR A 186 5.26 11.54 -6.02
C THR A 186 6.03 11.53 -7.33
N LEU A 187 7.21 12.14 -7.39
CA LEU A 187 8.08 12.10 -8.57
C LEU A 187 8.51 10.66 -8.88
N ILE A 188 8.96 9.89 -7.89
CA ILE A 188 9.33 8.47 -8.06
C ILE A 188 8.14 7.69 -8.61
N PHE A 189 6.95 7.89 -8.05
CA PHE A 189 5.73 7.25 -8.50
C PHE A 189 5.40 7.60 -9.95
N LEU A 190 5.39 8.89 -10.32
CA LEU A 190 5.10 9.35 -11.67
C LEU A 190 6.15 8.92 -12.69
N CYS A 191 7.44 8.98 -12.36
CA CYS A 191 8.51 8.45 -13.21
C CYS A 191 8.34 6.94 -13.42
N THR A 192 7.97 6.20 -12.37
CA THR A 192 7.71 4.76 -12.49
C THR A 192 6.48 4.51 -13.34
N TRP A 193 5.44 5.35 -13.24
CA TRP A 193 4.22 5.24 -14.04
C TRP A 193 4.50 5.52 -15.51
N LEU A 194 5.15 6.63 -15.83
CA LEU A 194 5.40 7.05 -17.22
C LEU A 194 6.50 6.25 -17.93
N SER A 195 7.40 5.59 -17.17
CA SER A 195 8.47 4.77 -17.78
C SER A 195 7.90 3.64 -18.65
N ASN A 196 8.43 3.45 -19.85
CA ASN A 196 8.02 2.39 -20.79
C ASN A 196 6.52 2.37 -21.15
N CYS A 197 5.77 3.44 -20.87
CA CYS A 197 4.41 3.63 -21.37
C CYS A 197 4.48 4.51 -22.61
N SER A 198 4.25 3.94 -23.79
CA SER A 198 3.76 4.74 -24.91
C SER A 198 2.31 5.09 -24.58
N LEU A 199 2.08 6.32 -24.12
CA LEU A 199 0.74 6.88 -23.94
C LEU A 199 -0.01 6.92 -25.29
#